data_AF-A0A2P8IAG8-F1
#
_entry.id   AF-A0A2P8IAG8-F1
#
_cell.length_a   1.000
_cell.length_b   1.000
_cell.length_c   1.000
_cell.angle_alpha   90.00
_cell.angle_beta   90.00
_cell.angle_gamma   90.00
#
_symmetry.space_group_name_H-M   'P 1'
#
loop_
_entity.id
_entity.type
_entity.pdbx_description
1 polymer ?
#
loop_
_entity_poly.entity_id
_entity_poly.type
_entity_poly.pdbx_seq_one_letter_code
_entity_poly.pdbx_strand_id
1 'polypeptide(L)'
;MIVFYRGGSVADFHLFIDAPDNTASATGQLLQELVRGARVDARPAQAASPEGSKSGTGATIAELVLNGALPAAVAGAVASVVASFVQRGGARKVTIKNGDDEITVEGVDARSQKALLEAWLREHESEG
;
A
#
# COMPACT_ATOMS: atom_id res chain seq x y z
N MET A 1 34.67 13.55 9.63
CA MET A 1 34.15 12.19 9.91
C MET A 1 32.77 12.11 9.31
N ILE A 2 32.64 11.54 8.11
CA ILE A 2 31.34 11.40 7.44
C ILE A 2 30.72 10.13 7.99
N VAL A 3 29.73 10.30 8.86
CA VAL A 3 28.87 9.20 9.30
C VAL A 3 27.88 8.96 8.17
N PHE A 4 28.14 7.95 7.34
CA PHE A 4 27.12 7.41 6.47
C PHE A 4 26.12 6.67 7.37
N TYR A 5 24.99 7.32 7.66
CA TYR A 5 23.82 6.56 8.10
C TYR A 5 23.44 5.67 6.93
N ARG A 6 23.83 4.40 7.00
CA ARG A 6 23.23 3.35 6.19
C ARG A 6 21.83 3.15 6.76
N GLY A 7 20.92 4.04 6.38
CA GLY A 7 19.52 4.02 6.80
C GLY A 7 18.98 2.63 6.54
N GLY A 8 18.48 1.98 7.60
CA GLY A 8 17.81 0.69 7.47
C GLY A 8 16.69 0.84 6.44
N SER A 9 16.53 -0.18 5.59
CA SER A 9 15.53 -0.27 4.52
C SER A 9 14.31 0.60 4.83
N VAL A 10 14.32 1.82 4.29
CA VAL A 10 13.13 2.67 4.32
C VAL A 10 12.15 1.92 3.46
N ALA A 11 10.95 1.70 3.96
CA ALA A 11 9.96 1.09 3.12
C ALA A 11 9.67 2.00 1.93
N ASP A 12 9.71 1.42 0.74
CA ASP A 12 9.52 2.18 -0.48
C ASP A 12 8.04 2.57 -0.66
N PHE A 13 7.10 1.76 -0.12
CA PHE A 13 5.67 2.03 -0.24
C PHE A 13 4.87 1.74 1.03
N HIS A 14 3.99 2.69 1.37
CA HIS A 14 3.06 2.61 2.49
C HIS A 14 1.62 2.53 1.99
N LEU A 15 0.89 1.50 2.40
CA LEU A 15 -0.49 1.24 2.01
C LEU A 15 -1.40 1.50 3.21
N PHE A 16 -2.28 2.49 3.10
CA PHE A 16 -3.30 2.83 4.08
C PHE A 16 -4.64 2.21 3.68
N ILE A 17 -5.22 1.40 4.55
CA ILE A 17 -6.46 0.65 4.31
C ILE A 17 -7.57 1.25 5.17
N ASP A 18 -8.60 1.78 4.51
CA ASP A 18 -9.86 2.19 5.13
C ASP A 18 -10.92 1.11 4.88
N ALA A 19 -11.30 0.40 5.95
CA ALA A 19 -12.27 -0.69 5.91
C ALA A 19 -13.45 -0.41 6.86
N PRO A 20 -14.68 -0.79 6.47
CA PRO A 20 -15.90 -0.41 7.19
C PRO A 20 -16.08 -1.08 8.55
N ASP A 21 -15.89 -2.40 8.63
CA ASP A 21 -16.37 -3.21 9.75
C ASP A 21 -15.24 -3.85 10.55
N ASN A 22 -14.23 -4.41 9.88
CA ASN A 22 -13.13 -5.11 10.52
C ASN A 22 -11.80 -4.85 9.81
N THR A 23 -11.18 -3.73 10.15
CA THR A 23 -9.89 -3.31 9.60
C THR A 23 -8.80 -4.34 9.83
N ALA A 24 -8.74 -5.01 10.99
CA ALA A 24 -7.69 -5.99 11.28
C ALA A 24 -7.78 -7.23 10.36
N SER A 25 -8.98 -7.79 10.19
CA SER A 25 -9.20 -8.92 9.28
C SER A 25 -8.96 -8.53 7.82
N ALA A 26 -9.46 -7.36 7.39
CA ALA A 26 -9.24 -6.83 6.05
C ALA A 26 -7.75 -6.64 5.74
N THR A 27 -7.00 -6.06 6.69
CA THR A 27 -5.56 -5.85 6.59
C THR A 27 -4.80 -7.17 6.55
N GLY A 28 -5.16 -8.13 7.40
CA GLY A 28 -4.55 -9.46 7.40
C GLY A 28 -4.80 -10.22 6.10
N GLN A 29 -5.99 -10.06 5.51
CA GLN A 29 -6.31 -10.63 4.21
C GLN A 29 -5.48 -9.99 3.10
N LEU A 30 -5.46 -8.66 3.01
CA LEU A 30 -4.68 -7.95 1.99
C LEU A 30 -3.18 -8.28 2.11
N LEU A 31 -2.65 -8.34 3.33
CA LEU A 31 -1.28 -8.78 3.59
C LEU A 31 -1.00 -10.17 3.00
N GLN A 32 -1.87 -11.14 3.25
CA GLN A 32 -1.69 -12.48 2.69
C GLN A 32 -1.77 -12.49 1.16
N GLU A 33 -2.68 -11.72 0.57
CA GLU A 33 -2.81 -11.61 -0.88
C GLU A 33 -1.58 -10.95 -1.52
N LEU A 34 -0.99 -9.94 -0.88
CA LEU A 34 0.25 -9.30 -1.34
C LEU A 34 1.43 -10.28 -1.26
N VAL A 35 1.63 -10.93 -0.11
CA VAL A 35 2.75 -11.89 0.07
C VAL A 35 2.62 -13.10 -0.85
N ARG A 36 1.41 -13.65 -1.03
CA ARG A 36 1.20 -14.88 -1.81
C ARG A 36 0.98 -14.62 -3.29
N GLY A 37 0.21 -13.59 -3.62
CA GLY A 37 -0.22 -13.26 -4.97
C GLY A 37 0.78 -12.36 -5.70
N ALA A 38 1.29 -11.32 -5.04
CA ALA A 38 2.29 -10.42 -5.63
C ALA A 38 3.74 -10.78 -5.28
N ARG A 39 3.97 -11.72 -4.35
CA ARG A 39 5.31 -12.18 -3.92
C ARG A 39 6.19 -11.05 -3.38
N VAL A 40 5.57 -10.05 -2.76
CA VAL A 40 6.25 -8.91 -2.14
C VAL A 40 6.47 -9.12 -0.64
N ASP A 41 7.52 -8.51 -0.09
CA ASP A 41 7.71 -8.43 1.36
C ASP A 41 6.84 -7.32 1.94
N ALA A 42 5.56 -7.68 2.15
CA ALA A 42 4.59 -6.85 2.83
C ALA A 42 4.57 -7.16 4.33
N ARG A 43 4.51 -6.13 5.19
CA ARG A 43 4.40 -6.28 6.64
C ARG A 43 3.45 -5.24 7.22
N PRO A 44 2.74 -5.53 8.32
CA PRO A 44 2.07 -4.48 9.09
C PRO A 44 3.08 -3.42 9.52
N ALA A 45 2.74 -2.14 9.39
CA ALA A 45 3.54 -1.08 9.98
C ALA A 45 3.63 -1.34 11.50
N GLN A 46 4.85 -1.40 12.03
CA GLN A 46 5.04 -1.49 13.48
C GLN A 46 4.51 -0.17 14.06
N ALA A 47 3.53 -0.25 14.96
CA ALA A 47 2.70 0.86 15.43
C ALA A 47 3.47 2.18 15.66
N ALA A 48 3.61 2.97 14.60
CA ALA A 48 3.79 4.39 14.64
C ALA A 48 2.53 4.90 13.96
N SER A 49 1.52 5.28 14.75
CA SER A 49 0.45 6.11 14.23
C SER A 49 1.12 7.27 13.49
N PRO A 50 0.88 7.45 12.18
CA PRO A 50 1.53 8.52 11.43
C PRO A 50 1.25 9.84 12.14
N GLU A 51 2.28 10.55 12.55
CA GLU A 51 2.15 11.90 13.10
C GLU A 51 1.56 12.76 11.97
N GLY A 52 0.25 13.02 12.02
CA GLY A 52 -0.48 13.69 10.95
C GLY A 52 -1.60 12.87 10.29
N SER A 53 -1.80 11.61 10.68
CA SER A 53 -3.06 10.90 10.39
C SER A 53 -4.18 11.69 11.04
N LYS A 54 -4.94 12.44 10.23
CA LYS A 54 -6.19 13.07 10.63
C LYS A 54 -7.18 11.96 10.95
N SER A 55 -7.07 11.36 12.14
CA SER A 55 -8.15 10.65 12.82
C SER A 55 -9.21 11.66 13.27
N GLY A 56 -9.66 12.51 12.34
CA GLY A 56 -10.88 13.27 12.47
C GLY A 56 -11.99 12.41 11.91
N THR A 57 -12.83 11.88 12.79
CA THR A 57 -14.10 11.20 12.50
C THR A 57 -14.01 9.73 12.03
N GLY A 58 -13.81 8.81 12.99
CA GLY A 58 -14.55 7.54 13.01
C GLY A 58 -14.02 6.30 12.25
N ALA A 59 -12.95 6.37 11.46
CA ALA A 59 -12.44 5.20 10.73
C ALA A 59 -11.09 4.71 11.28
N THR A 60 -11.01 3.43 11.64
CA THR A 60 -9.75 2.75 11.96
C THR A 60 -9.01 2.49 10.65
N ILE A 61 -7.99 3.30 10.35
CA ILE A 61 -7.10 3.10 9.21
C ILE A 61 -5.94 2.21 9.66
N ALA A 62 -5.68 1.14 8.91
CA ALA A 62 -4.51 0.29 9.11
C ALA A 62 -3.46 0.54 8.03
N GLU A 63 -2.22 0.17 8.31
CA GLU A 63 -1.08 0.42 7.44
C GLU A 63 -0.29 -0.87 7.15
N LEU A 64 -0.01 -1.09 5.87
CA LEU A 64 0.92 -2.11 5.39
C LEU A 64 2.11 -1.43 4.71
N VAL A 65 3.25 -2.08 4.83
CA VAL A 65 4.54 -1.57 4.39
C VAL A 65 5.10 -2.56 3.41
N LEU A 66 5.42 -2.11 2.19
CA LEU A 66 6.11 -2.91 1.18
C LEU A 66 7.58 -2.55 1.18
N ASN A 67 8.44 -3.54 1.38
CA ASN A 67 9.89 -3.35 1.37
C ASN A 67 10.50 -3.83 0.05
N GLY A 68 11.40 -3.02 -0.51
CA GLY A 68 12.22 -3.36 -1.65
C GLY A 68 11.63 -2.89 -2.98
N ALA A 69 12.49 -2.94 -4.00
CA ALA A 69 12.11 -2.58 -5.36
C ALA A 69 10.92 -3.42 -5.85
N LEU A 70 9.99 -2.76 -6.53
CA LEU A 70 8.81 -3.38 -7.14
C LEU A 70 8.94 -3.44 -8.66
N PRO A 71 9.78 -4.30 -9.29
CA PRO A 71 9.91 -4.35 -10.75
C PRO A 71 8.55 -4.37 -11.47
N ALA A 72 8.46 -3.85 -12.70
CA ALA A 72 7.20 -3.74 -13.47
C ALA A 72 6.24 -4.95 -13.39
N ALA A 73 6.74 -6.18 -13.39
CA ALA A 73 5.91 -7.39 -13.23
C ALA A 73 5.28 -7.51 -11.83
N VAL A 74 6.03 -7.13 -10.80
CA VAL A 74 5.60 -7.05 -9.40
C VAL A 74 4.64 -5.89 -9.20
N ALA A 75 4.92 -4.70 -9.76
CA ALA A 75 4.02 -3.56 -9.73
C ALA A 75 2.62 -3.91 -10.30
N GLY A 76 2.56 -4.61 -11.44
CA GLY A 76 1.32 -5.11 -12.00
C GLY A 76 0.59 -6.13 -11.11
N ALA A 77 1.34 -6.98 -10.40
CA ALA A 77 0.76 -7.93 -9.45
C ALA A 77 0.20 -7.24 -8.21
N VAL A 78 0.93 -6.27 -7.64
CA VAL A 78 0.47 -5.45 -6.51
C VAL A 78 -0.78 -4.67 -6.91
N ALA A 79 -0.76 -3.99 -8.05
CA ALA A 79 -1.91 -3.25 -8.56
C ALA A 79 -3.14 -4.16 -8.75
N SER A 80 -2.93 -5.36 -9.29
CA SER A 80 -4.00 -6.34 -9.45
C SER A 80 -4.58 -6.80 -8.11
N VAL A 81 -3.74 -7.06 -7.11
CA VAL A 81 -4.17 -7.47 -5.76
C VAL A 81 -5.00 -6.36 -5.10
N VAL A 82 -4.45 -5.14 -5.05
CA VAL A 82 -5.10 -3.99 -4.39
C VAL A 82 -6.43 -3.65 -5.06
N ALA A 83 -6.46 -3.54 -6.39
CA ALA A 83 -7.70 -3.24 -7.12
C ALA A 83 -8.75 -4.32 -6.92
N SER A 84 -8.36 -5.61 -6.98
CA SER A 84 -9.30 -6.71 -6.75
C SER A 84 -9.82 -6.74 -5.32
N PHE A 85 -8.99 -6.39 -4.35
CA PHE A 85 -9.36 -6.34 -2.94
C PHE A 85 -10.42 -5.25 -2.68
N VAL A 86 -10.21 -4.03 -3.19
CA VAL A 86 -11.19 -2.94 -3.12
C VAL A 86 -12.48 -3.30 -3.86
N GLN A 87 -12.37 -3.87 -5.07
CA GLN A 87 -13.53 -4.24 -5.89
C GLN A 87 -14.44 -5.28 -5.22
N ARG A 88 -13.86 -6.21 -4.44
CA ARG A 88 -14.62 -7.22 -3.69
C ARG A 88 -15.21 -6.68 -2.38
N GLY A 89 -15.01 -5.39 -2.08
CA GLY A 89 -15.47 -4.75 -0.85
C GLY A 89 -14.57 -5.01 0.37
N GLY A 90 -13.33 -5.48 0.17
CA GLY A 90 -12.38 -5.70 1.25
C GLY A 90 -11.93 -4.40 1.94
N ALA A 91 -11.98 -3.28 1.22
CA ALA A 91 -11.80 -1.93 1.73
C ALA A 91 -12.69 -0.95 0.96
N ARG A 92 -13.06 0.16 1.61
CA ARG A 92 -13.70 1.31 0.95
C ARG A 92 -12.70 2.04 0.06
N LYS A 93 -11.49 2.20 0.61
CA LYS A 93 -10.40 2.94 -0.01
C LYS A 93 -9.06 2.34 0.42
N VAL A 94 -8.14 2.25 -0.53
CA VAL A 94 -6.71 1.97 -0.27
C VAL A 94 -5.89 3.13 -0.82
N THR A 95 -5.05 3.74 0.00
CA THR A 95 -4.12 4.80 -0.40
C THR A 95 -2.71 4.26 -0.37
N ILE A 96 -1.92 4.51 -1.42
CA ILE A 96 -0.53 4.06 -1.52
C ILE A 96 0.35 5.30 -1.57
N LYS A 97 1.36 5.37 -0.72
CA LYS A 97 2.33 6.47 -0.65
C LYS A 97 3.75 5.98 -0.93
N ASN A 98 4.52 6.80 -1.63
CA ASN A 98 5.97 6.69 -1.78
C ASN A 98 6.54 8.10 -1.58
N GLY A 99 7.27 8.33 -0.48
CA GLY A 99 7.73 9.68 -0.12
C GLY A 99 6.58 10.69 -0.03
N ASP A 100 6.63 11.72 -0.87
CA ASP A 100 5.62 12.78 -0.95
C ASP A 100 4.48 12.48 -1.94
N ASP A 101 4.62 11.44 -2.76
CA ASP A 101 3.64 11.04 -3.76
C ASP A 101 2.61 10.06 -3.18
N GLU A 102 1.34 10.23 -3.58
CA GLU A 102 0.27 9.33 -3.16
C GLU A 102 -0.74 9.05 -4.28
N ILE A 103 -1.27 7.84 -4.28
CA ILE A 103 -2.37 7.42 -5.15
C ILE A 103 -3.48 6.75 -4.32
N THR A 104 -4.72 7.04 -4.67
CA THR A 104 -5.92 6.46 -4.02
C THR A 104 -6.64 5.52 -4.98
N VAL A 105 -7.03 4.35 -4.47
CA VAL A 105 -7.92 3.37 -5.12
C VAL A 105 -9.23 3.30 -4.32
N GLU A 106 -10.35 3.58 -4.96
CA GLU A 106 -11.68 3.61 -4.34
C GLU A 106 -12.83 3.23 -5.31
N GLY A 107 -13.85 2.53 -4.83
CA GLY A 107 -15.11 2.37 -5.57
C GLY A 107 -15.14 1.41 -6.78
N VAL A 108 -16.07 1.67 -7.71
CA VAL A 108 -16.58 0.73 -8.74
C VAL A 108 -15.78 0.64 -10.05
N ASP A 109 -14.78 1.50 -10.27
CA ASP A 109 -13.96 1.51 -11.49
C ASP A 109 -12.56 0.90 -11.29
N ALA A 110 -12.53 -0.29 -10.71
CA ALA A 110 -11.30 -1.01 -10.38
C ALA A 110 -10.41 -1.32 -11.60
N ARG A 111 -10.98 -1.40 -12.82
CA ARG A 111 -10.21 -1.68 -14.04
C ARG A 111 -9.34 -0.50 -14.45
N SER A 112 -9.91 0.70 -14.51
CA SER A 112 -9.15 1.92 -14.82
C SER A 112 -8.17 2.23 -13.69
N GLN A 113 -8.57 2.00 -12.44
CA GLN A 113 -7.71 2.20 -11.28
C GLN A 113 -6.55 1.21 -11.22
N LYS A 114 -6.72 -0.04 -11.66
CA LYS A 114 -5.61 -0.98 -11.78
C LYS A 114 -4.55 -0.45 -12.74
N ALA A 115 -4.95 -0.01 -13.94
CA ALA A 115 -4.01 0.47 -14.95
C ALA A 115 -3.27 1.74 -14.48
N LEU A 116 -4.00 2.64 -13.81
CA LEU A 116 -3.42 3.84 -13.21
C LEU A 116 -2.46 3.51 -12.08
N LEU A 117 -2.85 2.61 -11.17
CA LEU A 117 -2.00 2.18 -10.06
C LEU A 117 -0.74 1.48 -10.54
N GLU A 118 -0.87 0.60 -11.53
CA GLU A 118 0.27 -0.07 -12.14
C GLU A 118 1.23 0.93 -12.78
N ALA A 119 0.71 1.93 -13.51
CA ALA A 119 1.54 2.99 -14.10
C ALA A 119 2.24 3.84 -13.04
N TRP A 120 1.51 4.21 -11.97
CA TRP A 120 2.05 4.98 -10.85
C TRP A 120 3.15 4.22 -10.11
N LEU A 121 2.92 2.94 -9.79
CA LEU A 121 3.94 2.09 -9.14
C LEU A 121 5.21 2.01 -9.99
N ARG A 122 5.08 1.85 -11.31
CA ARG A 122 6.22 1.81 -12.24
C ARG A 122 7.03 3.09 -12.29
N GLU A 123 6.37 4.25 -12.27
CA GLU A 123 7.08 5.54 -12.28
C GLU A 123 7.99 5.67 -11.05
N HIS A 124 7.48 5.25 -9.89
CA HIS A 124 8.19 5.32 -8.61
C HIS A 124 9.12 4.11 -8.33
N GLU A 125 9.29 3.18 -9.29
CA GLU A 125 10.31 2.13 -9.21
C GLU A 125 11.74 2.69 -9.31
N SER A 126 11.91 3.84 -9.97
CA SER A 126 13.23 4.33 -10.42
C SER A 126 13.96 5.24 -9.44
N GLU A 127 13.37 5.55 -8.27
CA GLU A 127 13.95 6.48 -7.30
C GLU A 127 14.62 5.81 -6.08
N GLY A 128 14.66 4.46 -6.04
CA GLY A 128 15.26 3.65 -4.98
C GLY A 128 16.66 3.11 -5.27
#